data_AF-A0A7W7H6Q5-F1
#
_entry.id   AF-A0A7W7H6Q5-F1
#
_cell.length_a   1.000
_cell.length_b   1.000
_cell.length_c   1.000
_cell.angle_alpha   90.00
_cell.angle_beta   90.00
_cell.angle_gamma   90.00
#
_symmetry.space_group_name_H-M   'P 1'
#
loop_
_entity.id
_entity.type
_entity.pdbx_description
1 polymer ?
#
loop_
_entity_poly.entity_id
_entity_poly.type
_entity_poly.pdbx_seq_one_letter_code
_entity_poly.pdbx_strand_id
1 'polypeptide(L)'
;MSPTRLGRTRWRRFTAMLLGGLVATTGLILLTGTGVLAASFSISGMPFTVTSPRLHGTGFAQYAELDQMVPGSPNEGDTGGQVVVIVSAINDAQLDGLCQSIALGGINLKITAGSASNKVTADTLVVDSDLITGNADFNNIEIGRDASTLDAVPGKKGAIGVFGQQADEVTITNLKQNNYATTAATFHLPNLRMAFTSDGC
;
A
#
# COMPACT_ATOMS: atom_id res chain seq x y z
N MET A 1 -37.57 32.78 45.05
CA MET A 1 -36.85 32.63 43.78
C MET A 1 -35.36 32.73 44.06
N SER A 2 -34.64 31.60 44.09
CA SER A 2 -33.19 31.60 44.28
C SER A 2 -32.52 31.94 42.94
N PRO A 3 -31.55 32.88 42.89
CA PRO A 3 -30.94 33.29 41.64
C PRO A 3 -30.00 32.18 41.13
N THR A 4 -30.20 31.79 39.87
CA THR A 4 -29.36 30.84 39.15
C THR A 4 -27.95 31.43 38.99
N ARG A 5 -26.94 30.85 39.64
CA ARG A 5 -25.54 31.25 39.42
C ARG A 5 -25.11 30.84 38.02
N LEU A 6 -24.96 31.81 37.11
CA LEU A 6 -24.28 31.58 35.84
C LEU A 6 -22.79 31.28 36.11
N GLY A 7 -22.32 30.11 35.65
CA GLY A 7 -20.93 29.70 35.79
C GLY A 7 -19.99 30.68 35.06
N ARG A 8 -18.97 31.18 35.76
CA ARG A 8 -17.96 32.08 35.17
C ARG A 8 -16.83 31.25 34.56
N THR A 9 -16.59 31.41 33.26
CA THR A 9 -15.46 30.79 32.58
C THR A 9 -14.15 31.36 33.10
N ARG A 10 -13.28 30.51 33.65
CA ARG A 10 -11.92 30.91 34.06
C ARG A 10 -11.06 31.05 32.80
N TRP A 11 -11.11 32.21 32.16
CA TRP A 11 -10.42 32.51 30.89
C TRP A 11 -8.97 32.05 30.87
N ARG A 12 -8.20 32.27 31.95
CA ARG A 12 -6.80 31.81 32.03
C ARG A 12 -6.65 30.29 31.90
N ARG A 13 -7.56 29.51 32.49
CA ARG A 13 -7.55 28.04 32.39
C ARG A 13 -8.09 27.56 31.05
N PHE A 14 -9.14 28.21 30.57
CA PHE A 14 -9.72 27.93 29.26
C PHE A 14 -8.70 28.13 28.14
N THR A 15 -8.01 29.26 28.09
CA THR A 15 -7.00 29.54 27.07
C THR A 15 -5.81 28.58 27.18
N ALA A 16 -5.37 28.22 28.38
CA ALA A 16 -4.29 27.23 28.55
C ALA A 16 -4.67 25.84 28.01
N MET A 17 -5.89 25.38 28.30
CA MET A 17 -6.41 24.11 27.77
C MET A 17 -6.63 24.16 26.26
N LEU A 18 -7.16 25.27 25.74
CA LEU A 18 -7.38 25.48 24.32
C LEU A 18 -6.06 25.44 23.55
N LEU A 19 -5.04 26.17 24.03
CA LEU A 19 -3.70 26.19 23.42
C LEU A 19 -3.02 24.83 23.49
N GLY A 20 -3.10 24.14 24.64
CA GLY A 20 -2.56 22.78 24.77
C GLY A 20 -3.23 21.79 23.82
N GLY A 21 -4.55 21.87 23.68
CA GLY A 21 -5.32 21.08 22.72
C GLY A 21 -4.91 21.36 21.28
N LEU A 22 -4.81 22.63 20.89
CA LEU A 22 -4.34 23.04 19.57
C LEU A 22 -2.94 22.51 19.26
N VAL A 23 -1.99 22.64 20.20
CA VAL A 23 -0.63 22.11 20.02
C VAL A 23 -0.65 20.59 19.85
N ALA A 24 -1.44 19.87 20.65
CA ALA A 24 -1.56 18.42 20.53
C ALA A 24 -2.19 18.01 19.18
N THR A 25 -3.25 18.69 18.75
CA THR A 25 -3.91 18.42 17.46
C THR A 25 -2.99 18.75 16.29
N THR A 26 -2.31 19.90 16.29
CA THR A 26 -1.33 20.25 15.26
C THR A 26 -0.16 19.26 15.26
N GLY A 27 0.32 18.85 16.43
CA GLY A 27 1.34 17.81 16.56
C GLY A 27 0.90 16.48 15.95
N LEU A 28 -0.33 16.03 16.23
CA LEU A 28 -0.90 14.85 15.60
C LEU A 28 -1.01 14.99 14.08
N ILE A 29 -1.52 16.11 13.58
CA ILE A 29 -1.64 16.36 12.12
C ILE A 29 -0.27 16.31 11.45
N LEU A 30 0.76 16.90 12.06
CA LEU A 30 2.12 16.88 11.54
C LEU A 30 2.71 15.47 11.56
N LEU A 31 2.53 14.71 12.65
CA LEU A 31 3.01 13.33 12.77
C LEU A 31 2.32 12.39 11.77
N THR A 32 1.04 12.60 11.50
CA THR A 32 0.32 11.90 10.43
C THR A 32 0.85 12.31 9.06
N GLY A 33 1.16 13.60 8.84
CA GLY A 33 1.76 14.10 7.61
C GLY A 33 3.18 13.59 7.33
N THR A 34 3.94 13.24 8.36
CA THR A 34 5.29 12.64 8.23
C THR A 34 5.28 11.12 8.10
N GLY A 35 4.10 10.47 8.10
CA GLY A 35 3.98 9.02 7.98
C GLY A 35 4.46 8.20 9.20
N VAL A 36 4.69 8.84 10.36
CA VAL A 36 5.14 8.16 11.60
C VAL A 36 4.00 7.35 12.21
N LEU A 37 2.76 7.81 12.05
CA LEU A 37 1.59 6.97 12.21
C LEU A 37 1.37 6.29 10.87
N ALA A 38 2.09 5.19 10.64
CA ALA A 38 1.71 4.24 9.63
C ALA A 38 0.22 3.94 9.88
N ALA A 39 -0.65 4.31 8.96
CA ALA A 39 -1.96 3.69 8.88
C ALA A 39 -1.64 2.22 8.56
N SER A 40 -1.43 1.42 9.60
CA SER A 40 -1.17 0.00 9.50
C SER A 40 -2.40 -0.58 8.85
N PHE A 41 -2.31 -0.79 7.54
CA PHE A 41 -3.36 -1.37 6.75
C PHE A 41 -3.40 -2.84 7.10
N SER A 42 -4.49 -3.30 7.73
CA SER A 42 -4.64 -4.71 8.02
C SER A 42 -5.02 -5.45 6.75
N ILE A 43 -4.22 -6.45 6.36
CA ILE A 43 -4.51 -7.27 5.19
C ILE A 43 -5.63 -8.27 5.47
N SER A 44 -6.35 -8.68 4.43
CA SER A 44 -7.42 -9.69 4.58
C SER A 44 -6.88 -11.10 4.82
N GLY A 45 -5.60 -11.34 4.47
CA GLY A 45 -4.99 -12.66 4.44
C GLY A 45 -5.37 -13.52 3.24
N MET A 46 -6.29 -13.06 2.37
CA MET A 46 -6.61 -13.77 1.14
C MET A 46 -5.65 -13.35 0.02
N PRO A 47 -4.80 -14.26 -0.49
CA PRO A 47 -3.94 -13.95 -1.60
C PRO A 47 -4.74 -13.79 -2.91
N PHE A 48 -4.25 -12.93 -3.79
CA PHE A 48 -4.81 -12.71 -5.11
C PHE A 48 -3.72 -12.61 -6.16
N THR A 49 -3.98 -13.22 -7.32
CA THR A 49 -3.05 -13.20 -8.45
C THR A 49 -3.25 -11.92 -9.23
N VAL A 50 -2.14 -11.27 -9.60
CA VAL A 50 -2.12 -10.19 -10.58
C VAL A 50 -1.21 -10.59 -11.72
N THR A 51 -1.68 -10.45 -12.96
CA THR A 51 -0.85 -10.61 -14.16
C THR A 51 -0.95 -9.40 -15.07
N SER A 52 0.14 -9.14 -15.78
CA SER A 52 0.20 -8.11 -16.81
C SER A 52 1.23 -8.49 -17.87
N PRO A 53 0.97 -8.24 -19.17
CA PRO A 53 1.98 -8.43 -20.21
C PRO A 53 3.25 -7.61 -19.96
N ARG A 54 3.07 -6.38 -19.45
CA ARG A 54 4.17 -5.46 -19.15
C ARG A 54 3.74 -4.49 -18.06
N LEU A 55 4.57 -4.38 -17.03
CA LEU A 55 4.59 -3.27 -16.09
C LEU A 55 5.81 -2.41 -16.40
N HIS A 56 5.60 -1.10 -16.48
CA HIS A 56 6.64 -0.09 -16.55
C HIS A 56 6.41 0.87 -15.39
N GLY A 57 7.49 1.30 -14.73
CA GLY A 57 7.35 2.30 -13.68
C GLY A 57 8.60 3.12 -13.45
N THR A 58 8.39 4.33 -12.95
CA THR A 58 9.44 5.27 -12.54
C THR A 58 9.41 5.47 -11.04
N GLY A 59 10.60 5.58 -10.44
CA GLY A 59 10.81 5.56 -9.00
C GLY A 59 10.40 4.21 -8.44
N PHE A 60 11.36 3.34 -8.15
CA PHE A 60 11.11 2.00 -7.64
C PHE A 60 11.81 1.80 -6.30
N ALA A 61 11.11 1.23 -5.33
CA ALA A 61 11.66 0.79 -4.05
C ALA A 61 11.07 -0.58 -3.71
N GLN A 62 11.89 -1.51 -3.24
CA GLN A 62 11.43 -2.83 -2.80
C GLN A 62 12.16 -3.26 -1.53
N TYR A 63 11.40 -3.81 -0.58
CA TYR A 63 11.90 -4.26 0.71
C TYR A 63 10.96 -5.30 1.32
N ALA A 64 11.44 -6.02 2.34
CA ALA A 64 10.59 -6.94 3.09
C ALA A 64 9.86 -6.21 4.22
N GLU A 65 8.61 -6.61 4.46
CA GLU A 65 7.80 -6.12 5.59
C GLU A 65 7.00 -7.26 6.21
N LEU A 66 6.57 -7.07 7.46
CA LEU A 66 5.68 -7.99 8.15
C LEU A 66 4.29 -7.34 8.24
N ASP A 67 3.38 -7.83 7.41
CA ASP A 67 1.98 -7.42 7.44
C ASP A 67 1.19 -8.18 8.51
N GLN A 68 0.10 -7.56 8.95
CA GLN A 68 -0.79 -8.12 9.95
C GLN A 68 -2.23 -8.12 9.47
N MET A 69 -2.91 -9.23 9.69
CA MET A 69 -4.36 -9.32 9.57
C MET A 69 -5.05 -8.61 10.74
N VAL A 70 -6.35 -8.34 10.59
CA VAL A 70 -7.17 -7.89 11.72
C VAL A 70 -7.24 -9.00 12.79
N PRO A 71 -7.22 -8.66 14.10
CA PRO A 71 -7.33 -9.65 15.16
C PRO A 71 -8.60 -10.50 15.07
N GLY A 72 -8.46 -11.82 15.24
CA GLY A 72 -9.53 -12.79 15.10
C GLY A 72 -9.90 -13.10 13.64
N SER A 73 -9.04 -12.77 12.68
CA SER A 73 -9.28 -13.10 11.29
C SER A 73 -9.36 -14.63 11.10
N PRO A 74 -10.33 -15.14 10.32
CA PRO A 74 -10.41 -16.57 10.03
C PRO A 74 -9.23 -17.06 9.17
N ASN A 75 -8.47 -16.14 8.58
CA ASN A 75 -7.32 -16.42 7.73
C ASN A 75 -5.99 -16.42 8.51
N GLU A 76 -6.00 -16.19 9.83
CA GLU A 76 -4.77 -16.05 10.64
C GLU A 76 -3.89 -17.31 10.64
N GLY A 77 -4.51 -18.48 10.47
CA GLY A 77 -3.82 -19.77 10.52
C GLY A 77 -2.93 -19.92 11.76
N ASP A 78 -1.79 -20.56 11.59
CA ASP A 78 -0.82 -20.80 12.67
C ASP A 78 0.14 -19.63 12.90
N THR A 79 0.12 -18.59 12.04
CA THR A 79 1.04 -17.45 12.14
C THR A 79 0.52 -16.34 13.05
N GLY A 80 -0.69 -16.49 13.60
CA GLY A 80 -1.36 -15.45 14.37
C GLY A 80 -1.65 -14.21 13.53
N GLY A 81 -1.91 -14.39 12.23
CA GLY A 81 -2.25 -13.30 11.30
C GLY A 81 -1.06 -12.53 10.74
N GLN A 82 0.17 -12.99 10.99
CA GLN A 82 1.36 -12.35 10.46
C GLN A 82 1.77 -12.95 9.10
N VAL A 83 2.09 -12.10 8.13
CA VAL A 83 2.53 -12.51 6.79
C VAL A 83 3.76 -11.69 6.40
N VAL A 84 4.85 -12.38 6.02
CA VAL A 84 6.02 -11.70 5.47
C VAL A 84 5.78 -11.43 3.99
N VAL A 85 5.89 -10.17 3.59
CA VAL A 85 5.64 -9.70 2.23
C VAL A 85 6.86 -8.99 1.66
N ILE A 86 6.96 -9.04 0.34
CA ILE A 86 7.84 -8.23 -0.48
C ILE A 86 7.02 -7.01 -0.89
N VAL A 87 7.29 -5.89 -0.25
CA VAL A 87 6.68 -4.60 -0.59
C VAL A 87 7.39 -4.05 -1.81
N SER A 88 6.63 -3.81 -2.88
CA SER A 88 7.11 -3.15 -4.11
C SER A 88 6.38 -1.83 -4.27
N ALA A 89 7.09 -0.73 -4.06
CA ALA A 89 6.61 0.62 -4.25
C ALA A 89 7.11 1.19 -5.58
N ILE A 90 6.19 1.77 -6.35
CA ILE A 90 6.44 2.41 -7.64
C ILE A 90 5.78 3.79 -7.63
N ASN A 91 6.52 4.86 -7.92
CA ASN A 91 5.98 6.22 -7.87
C ASN A 91 4.96 6.47 -8.98
N ASP A 92 5.27 6.08 -10.22
CA ASP A 92 4.33 6.11 -11.35
C ASP A 92 4.39 4.77 -12.06
N ALA A 93 3.27 4.07 -12.17
CA ALA A 93 3.20 2.76 -12.78
C ALA A 93 2.24 2.76 -13.97
N GLN A 94 2.62 2.03 -15.02
CA GLN A 94 1.80 1.77 -16.20
C GLN A 94 1.79 0.27 -16.49
N LEU A 95 0.61 -0.29 -16.72
CA LEU A 95 0.44 -1.70 -17.07
C LEU A 95 -0.25 -1.82 -18.42
N ASP A 96 0.31 -2.64 -19.31
CA ASP A 96 -0.21 -2.94 -20.66
C ASP A 96 -1.37 -3.95 -20.60
N GLY A 97 -2.28 -3.73 -19.66
CA GLY A 97 -3.36 -4.64 -19.29
C GLY A 97 -3.18 -5.21 -17.89
N LEU A 98 -4.29 -5.37 -17.19
CA LEU A 98 -4.38 -5.93 -15.85
C LEU A 98 -5.33 -7.12 -15.90
N CYS A 99 -4.90 -8.26 -15.37
CA CYS A 99 -5.77 -9.35 -14.95
C CYS A 99 -5.51 -9.58 -13.46
N GLN A 100 -6.52 -9.43 -12.64
CA GLN A 100 -6.48 -9.72 -11.22
C GLN A 100 -7.54 -10.78 -10.90
N SER A 101 -7.18 -11.80 -10.11
CA SER A 101 -8.13 -12.83 -9.69
C SER A 101 -7.95 -13.24 -8.24
N ILE A 102 -9.06 -13.27 -7.50
CA ILE A 102 -9.13 -13.79 -6.13
C ILE A 102 -9.85 -15.14 -6.19
N ALA A 103 -9.22 -16.20 -5.68
CA ALA A 103 -9.83 -17.53 -5.61
C ALA A 103 -10.77 -17.62 -4.39
N LEU A 104 -12.01 -18.03 -4.61
CA LEU A 104 -13.07 -18.08 -3.59
C LEU A 104 -13.65 -19.50 -3.44
N GLY A 105 -12.80 -20.53 -3.55
CA GLY A 105 -13.21 -21.92 -3.33
C GLY A 105 -14.06 -22.52 -4.46
N GLY A 106 -13.60 -22.39 -5.71
CA GLY A 106 -14.24 -22.99 -6.90
C GLY A 106 -14.78 -21.97 -7.91
N ILE A 107 -14.85 -20.70 -7.51
CA ILE A 107 -15.08 -19.55 -8.39
C ILE A 107 -13.99 -18.51 -8.14
N ASN A 108 -13.77 -17.63 -9.12
CA ASN A 108 -12.83 -16.52 -9.01
C ASN A 108 -13.57 -15.20 -9.12
N LEU A 109 -13.25 -14.23 -8.27
CA LEU A 109 -13.54 -12.84 -8.57
C LEU A 109 -12.44 -12.32 -9.50
N LYS A 110 -12.78 -12.10 -10.77
CA LYS A 110 -11.85 -11.68 -11.82
C LYS A 110 -12.10 -10.22 -12.21
N ILE A 111 -11.02 -9.45 -12.20
CA ILE A 111 -10.97 -8.03 -12.56
C ILE A 111 -10.02 -7.90 -13.74
N THR A 112 -10.48 -7.29 -14.82
CA THR A 112 -9.63 -7.00 -15.99
C THR A 112 -9.77 -5.55 -16.39
N ALA A 113 -8.67 -4.92 -16.80
CA ALA A 113 -8.67 -3.54 -17.27
C ALA A 113 -7.50 -3.27 -18.21
N GLY A 114 -7.66 -2.27 -19.07
CA GLY A 114 -6.63 -1.74 -19.95
C GLY A 114 -6.13 -2.70 -21.04
N SER A 115 -5.16 -2.20 -21.80
CA SER A 115 -4.45 -2.88 -22.88
C SER A 115 -3.15 -2.12 -23.19
N ALA A 116 -2.33 -2.63 -24.11
CA ALA A 116 -1.12 -1.92 -24.57
C ALA A 116 -1.40 -0.53 -25.17
N SER A 117 -2.58 -0.32 -25.78
CA SER A 117 -2.98 0.97 -26.36
C SER A 117 -3.76 1.87 -25.40
N ASN A 118 -4.31 1.32 -24.32
CA ASN A 118 -5.05 2.05 -23.30
C ASN A 118 -4.69 1.50 -21.92
N LYS A 119 -3.56 1.98 -21.39
CA LYS A 119 -2.87 1.38 -20.25
C LYS A 119 -3.59 1.64 -18.94
N VAL A 120 -3.47 0.69 -18.01
CA VAL A 120 -3.76 0.96 -16.59
C VAL A 120 -2.66 1.84 -16.05
N THR A 121 -3.00 2.88 -15.26
CA THR A 121 -2.01 3.77 -14.64
C THR A 121 -2.26 3.88 -13.14
N ALA A 122 -1.19 3.94 -12.36
CA ALA A 122 -1.28 4.10 -10.91
C ALA A 122 -0.23 5.08 -10.39
N ASP A 123 -0.64 5.97 -9.49
CA ASP A 123 0.25 6.89 -8.80
C ASP A 123 0.53 6.34 -7.39
N THR A 124 1.80 6.31 -7.00
CA THR A 124 2.28 5.75 -5.72
C THR A 124 1.73 4.34 -5.48
N LEU A 125 1.92 3.47 -6.47
CA LEU A 125 1.51 2.07 -6.39
C LEU A 125 2.39 1.35 -5.35
N VAL A 126 1.78 0.69 -4.38
CA VAL A 126 2.45 -0.21 -3.43
C VAL A 126 1.76 -1.55 -3.50
N VAL A 127 2.55 -2.59 -3.69
CA VAL A 127 2.07 -3.96 -3.82
C VAL A 127 2.80 -4.84 -2.81
N ASP A 128 2.03 -5.59 -2.04
CA ASP A 128 2.55 -6.48 -1.00
C ASP A 128 2.40 -7.91 -1.50
N SER A 129 3.50 -8.51 -1.93
CA SER A 129 3.52 -9.82 -2.61
C SER A 129 4.33 -10.85 -1.85
N ASP A 130 3.98 -12.14 -1.92
CA ASP A 130 4.91 -13.22 -1.49
C ASP A 130 5.73 -13.79 -2.66
N LEU A 131 5.24 -13.61 -3.90
CA LEU A 131 5.89 -14.07 -5.12
C LEU A 131 5.71 -13.05 -6.24
N ILE A 132 6.81 -12.75 -6.93
CA ILE A 132 6.84 -11.93 -8.14
C ILE A 132 7.66 -12.71 -9.18
N THR A 133 7.08 -12.94 -10.36
CA THR A 133 7.77 -13.57 -11.49
C THR A 133 7.57 -12.75 -12.77
N GLY A 134 8.54 -12.87 -13.67
CA GLY A 134 8.62 -12.12 -14.92
C GLY A 134 10.06 -11.91 -15.36
N ASN A 135 10.28 -11.23 -16.49
CA ASN A 135 11.59 -10.75 -16.88
C ASN A 135 11.69 -9.27 -16.50
N ALA A 136 12.68 -8.91 -15.68
CA ALA A 136 12.82 -7.57 -15.14
C ALA A 136 14.11 -6.90 -15.63
N ASP A 137 13.97 -5.65 -16.07
CA ASP A 137 15.06 -4.74 -16.39
C ASP A 137 14.96 -3.51 -15.48
N PHE A 138 16.10 -3.08 -14.94
CA PHE A 138 16.18 -1.93 -14.05
C PHE A 138 17.15 -0.89 -14.60
N ASN A 139 16.81 0.39 -14.48
CA ASN A 139 17.73 1.48 -14.72
C ASN A 139 18.26 2.01 -13.39
N ASN A 140 19.58 2.13 -13.27
CA ASN A 140 20.28 2.67 -12.10
C ASN A 140 19.87 1.99 -10.77
N ILE A 141 19.94 0.66 -10.74
CA ILE A 141 19.54 -0.12 -9.56
C ILE A 141 20.59 -0.06 -8.43
N GLU A 142 20.12 0.19 -7.22
CA GLU A 142 20.85 0.07 -5.97
C GLU A 142 20.33 -1.14 -5.19
N ILE A 143 21.19 -2.11 -4.89
CA ILE A 143 20.82 -3.35 -4.20
C ILE A 143 21.57 -3.45 -2.87
N GLY A 144 20.86 -3.85 -1.80
CA GLY A 144 21.46 -4.03 -0.48
C GLY A 144 21.52 -2.75 0.34
N ARG A 145 20.67 -1.77 0.03
CA ARG A 145 20.47 -0.59 0.87
C ARG A 145 19.70 -0.98 2.13
N ASP A 146 19.89 -0.17 3.17
CA ASP A 146 19.00 -0.24 4.33
C ASP A 146 17.62 0.30 3.92
N ALA A 147 16.57 -0.50 4.13
CA ALA A 147 15.22 -0.18 3.69
C ALA A 147 14.69 1.15 4.27
N SER A 148 15.17 1.58 5.45
CA SER A 148 14.81 2.87 6.07
C SER A 148 15.45 4.08 5.37
N THR A 149 16.41 3.84 4.48
CA THR A 149 17.14 4.89 3.75
C THR A 149 16.68 5.06 2.31
N LEU A 150 15.74 4.21 1.84
CA LEU A 150 15.21 4.31 0.48
C LEU A 150 14.56 5.67 0.25
N ASP A 151 14.70 6.21 -0.94
CA ASP A 151 14.25 7.55 -1.30
C ASP A 151 13.73 7.68 -2.74
N ALA A 152 13.85 6.63 -3.56
CA ALA A 152 13.33 6.61 -4.92
C ALA A 152 11.79 6.76 -5.01
N VAL A 153 11.06 6.40 -3.94
CA VAL A 153 9.61 6.64 -3.83
C VAL A 153 9.32 7.41 -2.53
N PRO A 154 8.78 8.64 -2.60
CA PRO A 154 8.54 9.47 -1.42
C PRO A 154 7.69 8.77 -0.36
N GLY A 155 8.22 8.70 0.87
CA GLY A 155 7.50 8.14 2.02
C GLY A 155 7.33 6.61 2.00
N LYS A 156 7.94 5.89 1.05
CA LYS A 156 7.90 4.42 0.98
C LYS A 156 9.27 3.84 1.33
N LYS A 157 9.39 3.44 2.59
CA LYS A 157 10.63 2.94 3.20
C LYS A 157 10.29 1.76 4.11
N GLY A 158 11.20 0.82 4.21
CA GLY A 158 11.09 -0.29 5.15
C GLY A 158 11.70 0.04 6.51
N ALA A 159 11.73 -0.97 7.39
CA ALA A 159 12.31 -0.85 8.72
C ALA A 159 13.86 -0.76 8.69
N ILE A 160 14.42 -0.16 9.74
CA ILE A 160 15.87 -0.05 9.94
C ILE A 160 16.50 -1.44 9.99
N GLY A 161 17.61 -1.64 9.29
CA GLY A 161 18.35 -2.89 9.24
C GLY A 161 17.76 -3.96 8.31
N VAL A 162 16.64 -3.67 7.64
CA VAL A 162 16.03 -4.57 6.65
C VAL A 162 16.67 -4.34 5.28
N PHE A 163 16.83 -5.42 4.51
CA PHE A 163 17.27 -5.36 3.13
C PHE A 163 16.29 -4.54 2.28
N GLY A 164 16.82 -3.62 1.50
CA GLY A 164 16.09 -2.86 0.51
C GLY A 164 16.87 -2.72 -0.80
N GLN A 165 16.12 -2.47 -1.87
CA GLN A 165 16.64 -2.11 -3.17
C GLN A 165 15.79 -1.00 -3.79
N GLN A 166 16.38 -0.20 -4.67
CA GLN A 166 15.68 0.85 -5.39
C GLN A 166 16.25 1.04 -6.80
N ALA A 167 15.49 1.67 -7.68
CA ALA A 167 15.91 2.00 -9.04
C ALA A 167 15.16 3.24 -9.54
N ASP A 168 15.72 3.92 -10.54
CA ASP A 168 15.05 5.05 -11.19
C ASP A 168 13.89 4.58 -12.07
N GLU A 169 14.07 3.43 -12.73
CA GLU A 169 13.07 2.83 -13.60
C GLU A 169 13.07 1.30 -13.44
N VAL A 170 11.88 0.72 -13.53
CA VAL A 170 11.68 -0.72 -13.60
C VAL A 170 10.77 -1.07 -14.78
N THR A 171 11.16 -2.08 -15.54
CA THR A 171 10.32 -2.73 -16.54
C THR A 171 10.22 -4.20 -16.20
N ILE A 172 9.00 -4.73 -16.08
CA ILE A 172 8.76 -6.16 -15.91
C ILE A 172 7.85 -6.65 -17.03
N THR A 173 8.31 -7.62 -17.81
CA THR A 173 7.50 -8.29 -18.83
C THR A 173 7.05 -9.66 -18.35
N ASN A 174 5.88 -10.11 -18.81
CA ASN A 174 5.23 -11.33 -18.33
C ASN A 174 5.08 -11.33 -16.80
N LEU A 175 4.64 -10.19 -16.26
CA LEU A 175 4.47 -10.01 -14.83
C LEU A 175 3.40 -10.98 -14.32
N LYS A 176 3.74 -11.74 -13.30
CA LYS A 176 2.81 -12.45 -12.44
C LYS A 176 3.20 -12.25 -11.00
N GLN A 177 2.24 -11.81 -10.19
CA GLN A 177 2.42 -11.60 -8.77
C GLN A 177 1.35 -12.35 -8.00
N ASN A 178 1.72 -12.83 -6.81
CA ASN A 178 0.77 -13.28 -5.81
C ASN A 178 0.81 -12.26 -4.67
N ASN A 179 -0.31 -11.56 -4.48
CA ASN A 179 -0.40 -10.36 -3.65
C ASN A 179 -1.35 -10.57 -2.49
N TYR A 180 -1.08 -9.90 -1.36
CA TYR A 180 -2.00 -9.79 -0.22
C TYR A 180 -2.66 -8.42 -0.16
N ALA A 181 -1.99 -7.39 -0.68
CA ALA A 181 -2.52 -6.05 -0.76
C ALA A 181 -1.97 -5.28 -1.96
N THR A 182 -2.74 -4.26 -2.35
CA THR A 182 -2.34 -3.28 -3.34
C THR A 182 -2.97 -1.95 -2.95
N THR A 183 -2.15 -0.92 -2.83
CA THR A 183 -2.59 0.45 -2.55
C THR A 183 -2.01 1.40 -3.59
N ALA A 184 -2.72 2.48 -3.87
CA ALA A 184 -2.26 3.54 -4.75
C ALA A 184 -2.92 4.86 -4.34
N ALA A 185 -2.26 5.98 -4.60
CA ALA A 185 -2.86 7.30 -4.43
C ALA A 185 -3.97 7.52 -5.47
N THR A 186 -3.70 7.16 -6.73
CA THR A 186 -4.67 7.12 -7.81
C THR A 186 -4.53 5.80 -8.54
N PHE A 187 -5.64 5.19 -8.94
CA PHE A 187 -5.61 3.99 -9.79
C PHE A 187 -6.63 4.14 -10.92
N HIS A 188 -6.14 4.26 -12.15
CA HIS A 188 -6.96 4.40 -13.34
C HIS A 188 -7.03 3.08 -14.10
N LEU A 189 -8.26 2.56 -14.26
CA LEU A 189 -8.55 1.26 -14.86
C LEU A 189 -9.43 1.43 -16.10
N PRO A 190 -8.86 1.70 -17.28
CA PRO A 190 -9.66 1.82 -18.50
C PRO A 190 -10.36 0.50 -18.82
N ASN A 191 -11.58 0.58 -19.36
CA ASN A 191 -12.36 -0.61 -19.75
C ASN A 191 -12.50 -1.66 -18.63
N LEU A 192 -12.62 -1.19 -17.38
CA LEU A 192 -12.77 -2.04 -16.21
C LEU A 192 -13.94 -3.02 -16.40
N ARG A 193 -13.64 -4.30 -16.20
CA ARG A 193 -14.62 -5.37 -16.12
C ARG A 193 -14.36 -6.19 -14.87
N MET A 194 -15.43 -6.45 -14.12
CA MET A 194 -15.41 -7.28 -12.92
C MET A 194 -16.50 -8.33 -13.03
N ALA A 195 -16.16 -9.59 -12.78
CA ALA A 195 -17.10 -10.70 -12.85
C ALA A 195 -16.66 -11.88 -11.97
N PHE A 196 -17.62 -12.72 -11.60
CA PHE A 196 -17.32 -14.04 -11.08
C PHE A 196 -17.14 -15.02 -12.25
N THR A 197 -16.04 -15.76 -12.26
CA THR A 197 -15.65 -16.67 -13.35
C THR A 197 -15.19 -18.02 -12.82
N SER A 198 -15.25 -19.06 -13.65
CA SER A 198 -14.70 -20.38 -13.32
C SER A 198 -13.16 -20.40 -13.41
N ASP A 199 -12.58 -19.56 -14.26
CA ASP A 199 -11.15 -19.40 -14.50
C ASP A 199 -10.58 -18.16 -13.80
N GLY A 200 -9.31 -18.22 -13.39
CA GLY A 200 -8.56 -17.10 -12.83
C GLY A 200 -7.67 -16.39 -13.85
N CYS A 201 -6.65 -15.71 -13.34
CA CYS A 201 -5.42 -15.35 -14.03
C CYS A 201 -4.32 -16.36 -13.64
#